data_AF-A0A5K1CBD9-F1
#
_entry.id   AF-A0A5K1CBD9-F1
#
_cell.length_a   1.000
_cell.length_b   1.000
_cell.length_c   1.000
_cell.angle_alpha   90.00
_cell.angle_beta   90.00
_cell.angle_gamma   90.00
#
_symmetry.space_group_name_H-M   'P 1'
#
loop_
_entity.id
_entity.type
_entity.pdbx_description
1 polymer ?
#
loop_
_entity_poly.entity_id
_entity_poly.type
_entity_poly.pdbx_seq_one_letter_code
_entity_poly.pdbx_strand_id
1 'polypeptide(L)' 'LRGFLIFDLGFDEEKAIMMSEINFEKKFGQSAALIASTLMEDGGVPPSASPAALLKEAIHVISCGYEDKTEWGYE' A
#
# COMPACT_ATOMS: atom_id res chain seq x y z
N LEU A 1 26.48 -27.92 0.72
CA LEU A 1 25.02 -28.12 0.79
C LEU A 1 24.27 -27.08 1.66
N ARG A 2 24.95 -26.12 2.32
CA ARG A 2 24.31 -25.13 3.21
C ARG A 2 24.07 -23.73 2.59
N GLY A 3 24.49 -23.53 1.34
CA GLY A 3 24.37 -22.25 0.62
C GLY A 3 23.24 -22.18 -0.42
N PHE A 4 22.57 -23.29 -0.73
CA PHE A 4 21.49 -23.33 -1.73
C PHE A 4 20.13 -22.91 -1.14
N LEU A 5 19.89 -23.15 0.16
CA LEU A 5 18.61 -22.87 0.81
C LEU A 5 18.40 -21.39 1.22
N ILE A 6 19.47 -20.58 1.30
CA ILE A 6 19.35 -19.16 1.70
C ILE A 6 18.83 -18.31 0.52
N PHE A 7 19.11 -18.71 -0.73
CA PHE A 7 18.74 -17.94 -1.92
C PHE A 7 17.24 -18.04 -2.25
N ASP A 8 16.62 -19.20 -2.03
CA ASP A 8 15.19 -19.42 -2.28
C ASP A 8 14.27 -18.73 -1.24
N LEU A 9 14.68 -18.66 0.03
CA LEU A 9 13.91 -17.98 1.09
C LEU A 9 13.78 -16.47 0.84
N GLY A 10 14.87 -15.82 0.42
CA GLY A 10 14.85 -14.38 0.10
C GLY A 10 13.97 -14.05 -1.10
N PHE A 11 13.94 -14.93 -2.11
CA PHE A 11 13.09 -14.74 -3.30
C PHE A 11 11.59 -14.89 -2.98
N ASP A 12 11.22 -15.80 -2.09
CA ASP A 12 9.81 -15.99 -1.70
C ASP A 12 9.32 -14.86 -0.77
N GLU A 13 10.17 -14.32 0.10
CA GLU A 13 9.85 -13.13 0.92
C GLU A 13 9.64 -11.88 0.06
N GLU A 14 10.52 -11.61 -0.91
CA GLU A 14 10.36 -10.48 -1.85
C GLU A 14 9.06 -10.60 -2.65
N LYS A 15 8.73 -11.82 -3.10
CA LYS A 15 7.48 -12.10 -3.79
C LYS A 15 6.27 -11.92 -2.87
N ALA A 16 6.35 -12.32 -1.61
CA ALA A 16 5.28 -12.16 -0.64
C ALA A 16 5.01 -10.68 -0.31
N ILE A 17 6.06 -9.87 -0.16
CA ILE A 17 5.97 -8.41 0.02
C ILE A 17 5.35 -7.76 -1.21
N MET A 18 5.79 -8.15 -2.41
CA MET A 18 5.21 -7.64 -3.66
C MET A 18 3.73 -8.03 -3.81
N MET A 19 3.36 -9.27 -3.45
CA MET A 19 1.96 -9.71 -3.47
C MET A 19 1.11 -8.99 -2.42
N SER A 20 1.66 -8.64 -1.25
CA SER A 20 0.93 -7.88 -0.24
C SER A 20 0.71 -6.45 -0.69
N GLU A 21 1.71 -5.79 -1.27
CA GLU A 21 1.61 -4.44 -1.84
C GLU A 21 0.54 -4.37 -2.94
N ILE A 22 0.55 -5.32 -3.89
CA ILE A 22 -0.48 -5.44 -4.94
C ILE A 22 -1.88 -5.64 -4.34
N ASN A 23 -2.00 -6.37 -3.22
CA ASN A 23 -3.29 -6.58 -2.57
C ASN A 23 -3.81 -5.32 -1.87
N PHE A 24 -2.92 -4.50 -1.29
CA PHE A 24 -3.29 -3.20 -0.72
C PHE A 24 -3.73 -2.23 -1.80
N GLU A 25 -3.02 -2.17 -2.94
CA GLU A 25 -3.41 -1.31 -4.06
C GLU A 25 -4.79 -1.66 -4.62
N LYS A 26 -5.11 -2.96 -4.72
CA LYS A 26 -6.44 -3.39 -5.15
C LYS A 26 -7.54 -2.98 -4.17
N LYS A 27 -7.29 -3.05 -2.87
CA LYS A 27 -8.31 -2.76 -1.85
C LYS A 27 -8.48 -1.28 -1.53
N PHE A 28 -7.38 -0.55 -1.45
CA PHE A 28 -7.35 0.82 -0.94
C PHE A 28 -6.96 1.85 -2.02
N GLY A 29 -6.63 1.39 -3.23
CA GLY A 29 -6.12 2.24 -4.30
C GLY A 29 -4.64 2.60 -4.11
N GLN A 30 -4.17 3.56 -4.91
CA GLN A 30 -2.73 3.84 -5.05
C GLN A 30 -2.18 4.89 -4.08
N SER A 31 -3.01 5.43 -3.17
CA SER A 31 -2.52 6.41 -2.20
C SER A 31 -1.72 5.74 -1.09
N ALA A 32 -0.40 5.93 -1.11
CA ALA A 32 0.49 5.43 -0.08
C ALA A 32 0.15 6.00 1.31
N ALA A 33 -0.35 7.24 1.38
CA ALA A 33 -0.80 7.84 2.63
C ALA A 33 -2.03 7.12 3.18
N LEU A 34 -3.02 6.81 2.33
CA LEU A 34 -4.21 6.07 2.73
C LEU A 34 -3.88 4.63 3.16
N ILE A 35 -3.05 3.92 2.38
CA ILE A 35 -2.59 2.57 2.74
C ILE A 35 -1.87 2.60 4.10
N ALA A 36 -0.95 3.54 4.30
CA ALA A 36 -0.24 3.67 5.58
C ALA A 36 -1.21 3.93 6.73
N SER A 37 -2.22 4.79 6.55
CA SER A 37 -3.25 5.03 7.55
C SER A 37 -4.00 3.76 7.95
N THR A 38 -4.29 2.84 7.02
CA THR A 38 -5.00 1.58 7.33
C THR A 38 -4.14 0.56 8.07
N LEU A 39 -2.81 0.69 7.99
CA LEU A 39 -1.85 -0.18 8.69
C LEU A 39 -1.59 0.27 10.13
N MET A 40 -2.03 1.48 10.51
CA MET A 40 -1.90 2.01 11.86
C MET A 40 -3.13 1.63 12.70
N GLU A 41 -2.93 1.11 13.92
CA GLU A 41 -4.01 0.67 14.81
C GLU A 41 -5.07 1.77 15.08
N ASP A 42 -4.60 2.99 15.34
CA ASP A 42 -5.45 4.16 15.57
C ASP A 42 -5.68 5.02 14.30
N GLY A 43 -5.24 4.55 13.13
CA GLY A 43 -5.23 5.33 11.91
C GLY A 43 -4.28 6.54 11.97
N GLY A 44 -4.66 7.62 11.27
CA GLY A 44 -3.89 8.87 11.25
C GLY A 44 -2.96 9.00 10.05
N VAL A 45 -2.00 9.92 10.12
CA VAL A 45 -1.05 10.20 9.03
C VAL A 45 0.38 9.92 9.47
N PRO A 46 1.28 9.53 8.55
CA PRO A 46 2.69 9.36 8.89
C PRO A 46 3.29 10.64 9.50
N PRO A 47 4.08 10.55 10.57
CA PRO A 47 4.64 11.73 11.25
C PRO A 47 5.63 12.53 10.39
N SER A 48 6.16 11.91 9.32
CA SER A 48 7.03 12.55 8.34
C SER A 48 6.28 13.24 7.19
N ALA A 49 4.95 13.09 7.11
CA ALA A 49 4.17 13.65 6.02
C ALA A 49 4.02 15.17 6.16
N SER A 50 4.39 15.91 5.11
CA SER A 50 4.16 17.36 5.07
C SER A 50 2.69 17.68 4.76
N PRO A 51 2.14 18.81 5.24
CA PRO A 51 0.78 19.22 4.89
C PRO A 51 0.52 19.31 3.38
N ALA A 52 1.53 19.73 2.60
CA ALA A 52 1.44 19.81 1.15
C ALA A 52 1.34 18.41 0.51
N ALA A 53 2.09 17.43 1.01
CA ALA A 53 1.98 16.04 0.55
C ALA A 53 0.60 15.47 0.89
N LEU A 54 0.12 15.67 2.12
CA LEU A 54 -1.22 15.22 2.54
C LEU A 54 -2.34 15.83 1.70
N LEU A 55 -2.24 17.13 1.38
CA LEU A 55 -3.22 17.79 0.52
C LEU A 55 -3.22 17.20 -0.90
N LYS A 56 -2.02 16.94 -1.45
CA LYS A 56 -1.89 16.29 -2.77
C LYS A 56 -2.51 14.89 -2.78
N GLU A 57 -2.25 14.09 -1.74
CA GLU A 57 -2.82 12.76 -1.59
C GLU A 57 -4.34 12.80 -1.41
N ALA A 58 -4.86 13.70 -0.59
CA ALA A 58 -6.30 13.86 -0.40
C ALA A 58 -7.01 14.19 -1.71
N ILE A 59 -6.46 15.12 -2.51
CA ILE A 59 -6.99 15.45 -3.84
C ILE A 59 -6.96 14.22 -4.75
N HIS A 60 -5.85 13.45 -4.74
CA HIS A 60 -5.74 12.23 -5.54
C HIS A 60 -6.81 11.20 -5.17
N VAL A 61 -7.03 10.95 -3.87
CA VAL A 61 -8.01 9.98 -3.35
C VAL A 61 -9.46 10.35 -3.70
N ILE A 62 -9.81 11.64 -3.69
CA ILE A 62 -11.18 12.11 -4.03
C ILE A 62 -11.37 12.37 -5.52
N SER A 63 -10.35 12.13 -6.35
CA SER A 63 -10.42 12.37 -7.78
C SER A 63 -11.32 11.34 -8.46
N CYS A 64 -11.98 11.76 -9.54
CA CYS A 64 -12.71 10.84 -10.41
C CYS A 64 -11.75 9.77 -10.96
N GLY A 65 -12.18 8.51 -10.93
CA GLY A 65 -11.40 7.37 -11.41
C GLY A 65 -10.39 6.82 -10.40
N TYR A 66 -10.34 7.33 -9.16
CA TYR A 66 -9.50 6.70 -8.14
C TYR A 66 -9.94 5.26 -7.83
N GLU A 67 -11.26 5.00 -7.86
CA GLU A 67 -11.83 3.67 -7.68
C GLU A 67 -11.64 2.74 -8.89
N ASP A 68 -11.14 3.25 -10.03
CA ASP A 68 -10.97 2.45 -11.24
C ASP A 68 -9.97 1.31 -11.01
N LYS A 69 -10.38 0.09 -11.37
CA LYS A 69 -9.55 -1.14 -11.25
C LYS A 69 -9.19 -1.49 -9.81
N THR A 70 -9.91 -0.95 -8.85
CA THR A 70 -9.84 -1.32 -7.42
C THR A 70 -11.09 -2.11 -7.01
N GLU A 71 -11.04 -2.72 -5.84
CA GLU A 71 -12.17 -3.42 -5.17
C GLU A 71 -12.98 -2.44 -4.30
N TRP A 72 -12.73 -1.14 -4.42
CA TRP A 72 -13.35 -0.15 -3.57
C TRP A 72 -14.87 -0.10 -3.80
N GLY A 73 -15.65 -0.23 -2.71
CA GLY A 73 -17.11 -0.26 -2.77
C GLY A 73 -17.75 -1.61 -3.14
N TYR A 74 -16.96 -2.68 -3.32
CA TYR A 74 -17.47 -4.03 -3.63
C TYR A 74 -17.60 -4.96 -2.40
N GLU A 75 -17.56 -4.40 -1.18
CA GLU A 75 -17.66 -5.11 0.11
C GLU A 75 -19.10 -5.32 0.60
#